data_AF-A0A9D8HKG7-F1
#
_entry.id   AF-A0A9D8HKG7-F1
#
_cell.length_a   1.000
_cell.length_b   1.000
_cell.length_c   1.000
_cell.angle_alpha   90.00
_cell.angle_beta   90.00
_cell.angle_gamma   90.00
#
_symmetry.space_group_name_H-M   'P 1'
#
loop_
_entity.id
_entity.type
_entity.pdbx_description
1 polymer ?
#
loop_
_entity_poly.entity_id
_entity_poly.type
_entity_poly.pdbx_seq_one_letter_code
_entity_poly.pdbx_strand_id
1 'polypeptide(L)'
;MYIIYDDFFTRHNTGSFHPEKPGRVAAIKETLDLKIKNSPLFGRFVKFITPQTAKKSLICAVHKEDYFEKIKSISASGNLRYIEPDTVVSKDTFDCASLAAGACIKGIDCLFKNMEGAQAAGSAMQSPASFFALVRPPGHHAFASAGSGFCIFNNIAIAAKYAEANYGCKKIAIIDFDVHHGNGTQEIFYENKNIFYISLHQYPHYPGSGYWNETGKHKGEGFNLNIPLTAFSGEYDYIEAFTDVILPVLIDYNPGLILASAGFDGHKDDPLSSIMLASSSYYKIMKLILFLSSTTRLRSKGKNPCNIGIVLEGGYDFNSTSQSAVEVIKACIEEESRCSKIFNGQAENTSSDCRPQICVTDIASPAFTRDRQIRTLYRFKELLLSGSSITGAASGKNRNTFNAVKKVFAGSFKIFSVLCIAFLCFLLMFSFTGCRQYDSKMDISYFFKTAPEKSVIDFVYAMENKDADYIYSNFMLESDKRKISREKFTREMSEILSEVESITIEKIIYLGYENQMSKVILDFKIMYSNGKEGKYKKYIYLFEENGKWKIVFNKTFI
;
A
#
# COMPACT_ATOMS: atom_id res chain seq x y z
N MET A 1 22.33 3.06 -2.57
CA MET A 1 21.55 2.44 -1.48
C MET A 1 22.48 1.78 -0.46
N TYR A 2 22.24 2.00 0.83
CA TYR A 2 22.99 1.37 1.92
C TYR A 2 22.28 0.09 2.39
N ILE A 3 23.02 -1.01 2.58
CA ILE A 3 22.51 -2.22 3.22
C ILE A 3 23.20 -2.36 4.56
N ILE A 4 22.45 -2.29 5.65
CA ILE A 4 23.01 -2.39 7.00
C ILE A 4 22.83 -3.82 7.48
N TYR A 5 23.93 -4.55 7.68
CA TYR A 5 23.92 -5.99 7.98
C TYR A 5 25.14 -6.41 8.80
N ASP A 6 24.96 -7.44 9.63
CA ASP A 6 26.02 -8.16 10.33
C ASP A 6 25.63 -9.65 10.48
N ASP A 7 26.59 -10.55 10.32
CA ASP A 7 26.34 -12.00 10.49
C ASP A 7 25.96 -12.37 11.93
N PHE A 8 26.27 -11.52 12.91
CA PHE A 8 25.87 -11.70 14.30
C PHE A 8 24.35 -11.82 14.47
N PHE A 9 23.56 -11.25 13.55
CA PHE A 9 22.11 -11.42 13.54
C PHE A 9 21.67 -12.90 13.46
N THR A 10 22.50 -13.79 12.93
CA THR A 10 22.20 -15.23 12.87
C THR A 10 22.29 -15.94 14.22
N ARG A 11 22.79 -15.28 15.27
CA ARG A 11 23.00 -15.87 16.60
C ARG A 11 21.78 -15.84 17.52
N HIS A 12 20.79 -15.00 17.24
CA HIS A 12 19.53 -15.02 17.98
C HIS A 12 18.82 -16.37 17.74
N ASN A 13 18.86 -17.27 18.73
CA ASN A 13 18.25 -18.59 18.63
C ASN A 13 16.82 -18.55 19.17
N THR A 14 15.86 -18.93 18.34
CA THR A 14 14.42 -18.98 18.62
C THR A 14 13.89 -20.40 18.83
N GLY A 15 14.74 -21.42 18.65
CA GLY A 15 14.38 -22.85 18.72
C GLY A 15 14.08 -23.48 17.37
N SER A 16 14.04 -24.82 17.32
CA SER A 16 14.07 -25.59 16.07
C SER A 16 12.82 -25.53 15.20
N PHE A 17 11.66 -25.21 15.79
CA PHE A 17 10.37 -25.21 15.08
C PHE A 17 9.78 -23.82 14.89
N HIS A 18 10.54 -22.78 15.25
CA HIS A 18 10.08 -21.41 15.21
C HIS A 18 10.15 -20.85 13.77
N PRO A 19 9.11 -20.14 13.27
CA PRO A 19 9.12 -19.59 11.92
C PRO A 19 10.15 -18.45 11.77
N GLU A 20 10.29 -17.59 12.78
CA GLU A 20 11.40 -16.62 12.85
C GLU A 20 12.69 -17.38 13.20
N LYS A 21 13.65 -17.43 12.28
CA LYS A 21 14.90 -18.21 12.42
C LYS A 21 16.05 -17.56 11.65
N PRO A 22 17.32 -17.86 12.00
CA PRO A 22 18.51 -17.26 11.39
C PRO A 22 18.56 -17.30 9.86
N GLY A 23 18.00 -18.36 9.26
CA GLY A 23 18.00 -18.57 7.82
C GLY A 23 17.33 -17.45 7.02
N ARG A 24 16.44 -16.65 7.62
CA ARG A 24 15.75 -15.53 6.95
C ARG A 24 16.74 -14.49 6.44
N VAL A 25 17.57 -13.94 7.33
CA VAL A 25 18.56 -12.92 6.97
C VAL A 25 19.73 -13.50 6.18
N ALA A 26 20.11 -14.75 6.46
CA ALA A 26 21.15 -15.44 5.72
C ALA A 26 20.77 -15.67 4.24
N ALA A 27 19.53 -16.11 3.97
CA ALA A 27 19.04 -16.33 2.61
C ALA A 27 18.96 -15.02 1.80
N ILE A 28 18.49 -13.93 2.42
CA ILE A 28 18.48 -12.60 1.78
C ILE A 28 19.91 -12.17 1.47
N LYS A 29 20.84 -12.31 2.42
CA LYS A 29 22.25 -11.94 2.24
C LYS A 29 22.90 -12.72 1.10
N GLU A 30 22.73 -14.05 1.07
CA GLU A 30 23.25 -14.91 0.02
C GLU A 30 22.69 -14.53 -1.36
N THR A 31 21.37 -14.31 -1.43
CA THR A 31 20.71 -13.88 -2.68
C THR A 31 21.24 -12.54 -3.16
N LEU A 32 21.46 -11.58 -2.26
CA LEU A 32 22.06 -10.30 -2.59
C LEU A 32 23.50 -10.43 -3.08
N ASP A 33 24.33 -11.25 -2.43
CA ASP A 33 25.71 -11.49 -2.87
C ASP A 33 25.75 -12.09 -4.27
N LEU A 34 24.89 -13.06 -4.57
CA LEU A 34 24.75 -13.64 -5.89
C LEU A 34 24.29 -12.61 -6.92
N LYS A 35 23.32 -11.75 -6.59
CA LYS A 35 22.85 -10.67 -7.50
C LYS A 35 23.94 -9.64 -7.77
N ILE A 36 24.69 -9.24 -6.75
CA ILE A 36 25.81 -8.30 -6.88
C ILE A 36 26.91 -8.88 -7.76
N LYS A 37 27.26 -10.16 -7.56
CA LYS A 37 28.25 -10.87 -8.37
C LYS A 37 27.82 -10.98 -9.84
N ASN A 38 26.55 -11.26 -10.09
CA ASN A 38 26.02 -11.50 -11.45
C ASN A 38 25.59 -10.23 -12.19
N SER A 39 25.41 -9.09 -11.48
CA SER A 39 25.03 -7.81 -12.08
C SER A 39 25.92 -6.69 -11.55
N PRO A 40 27.02 -6.35 -12.27
CA PRO A 40 27.92 -5.27 -11.86
C PRO A 40 27.23 -3.92 -11.70
N LEU A 41 26.17 -3.66 -12.49
CA LEU A 41 25.35 -2.45 -12.33
C LEU A 41 24.60 -2.45 -10.99
N PHE A 42 24.00 -3.57 -10.59
CA PHE A 42 23.36 -3.69 -9.28
C PHE A 42 24.38 -3.50 -8.16
N GLY A 43 25.53 -4.16 -8.24
CA GLY A 43 26.62 -4.06 -7.27
C GLY A 43 27.16 -2.64 -7.08
N ARG A 44 27.20 -1.83 -8.15
CA ARG A 44 27.67 -0.44 -8.10
C ARG A 44 26.82 0.46 -7.18
N PHE A 45 25.53 0.20 -7.05
CA PHE A 45 24.60 1.02 -6.27
C PHE A 45 24.34 0.47 -4.86
N VAL A 46 24.91 -0.68 -4.51
CA VAL A 46 24.76 -1.30 -3.20
C VAL A 46 26.02 -1.10 -2.37
N LYS A 47 25.85 -0.57 -1.15
CA LYS A 47 26.95 -0.43 -0.18
C LYS A 47 26.60 -1.11 1.14
N PHE A 48 27.32 -2.16 1.49
CA PHE A 48 27.21 -2.79 2.81
C PHE A 48 27.86 -1.93 3.89
N ILE A 49 27.16 -1.82 5.02
CA ILE A 49 27.61 -1.09 6.20
C ILE A 49 27.41 -1.98 7.42
N THR A 50 28.47 -2.16 8.20
CA THR A 50 28.40 -2.84 9.49
C THR A 50 27.71 -1.95 10.52
N PRO A 51 26.67 -2.43 11.23
CA PRO A 51 26.02 -1.70 12.31
C PRO A 51 26.89 -1.61 13.57
N GLN A 52 26.45 -0.81 14.54
CA GLN A 52 27.01 -0.78 15.89
C GLN A 52 25.89 -0.97 16.88
N THR A 53 26.15 -1.65 18.00
CA THR A 53 25.17 -1.85 19.07
C THR A 53 24.61 -0.52 19.56
N ALA A 54 23.29 -0.40 19.60
CA ALA A 54 22.62 0.79 20.11
C ALA A 54 22.92 0.99 21.60
N LYS A 55 23.17 2.26 21.98
CA LYS A 55 23.31 2.64 23.39
C LYS A 55 21.97 2.47 24.10
N LYS A 56 22.01 2.07 25.38
CA LYS A 56 20.82 1.95 26.25
C LYS A 56 19.90 3.16 26.16
N SER A 57 20.45 4.38 26.21
CA SER A 57 19.67 5.62 26.15
C SER A 57 18.85 5.78 24.87
N LEU A 58 19.33 5.26 23.73
CA LEU A 58 18.62 5.32 22.45
C LEU A 58 17.50 4.29 22.38
N ILE A 59 17.72 3.09 22.92
CA ILE A 59 16.65 2.08 23.05
C ILE A 59 15.59 2.55 24.04
N CYS A 60 16.01 3.16 25.17
CA CYS A 60 15.11 3.68 26.20
C CYS A 60 14.38 4.98 25.80
N ALA A 61 14.68 5.55 24.62
CA ALA A 61 13.86 6.62 24.05
C ALA A 61 12.49 6.12 23.55
N VAL A 62 12.35 4.79 23.41
CA VAL A 62 11.11 4.09 23.01
C VAL A 62 10.66 3.14 24.12
N HIS A 63 11.58 2.35 24.67
CA HIS A 63 11.26 1.33 25.65
C HIS A 63 11.46 1.82 27.09
N LYS A 64 10.68 1.28 28.01
CA LYS A 64 10.91 1.50 29.44
C LYS A 64 12.21 0.83 29.89
N GLU A 65 12.88 1.46 30.83
CA GLU A 65 14.18 1.01 31.34
C GLU A 65 14.09 -0.36 32.05
N ASP A 66 12.99 -0.62 32.76
CA ASP A 66 12.72 -1.90 33.42
C ASP A 66 12.57 -3.04 32.41
N TYR A 67 11.90 -2.81 31.28
CA TYR A 67 11.79 -3.77 30.19
C TYR A 67 13.16 -4.04 29.56
N PHE A 68 13.96 -3.00 29.30
CA PHE A 68 15.33 -3.14 28.78
C PHE A 68 16.19 -4.03 29.69
N GLU A 69 16.22 -3.75 31.00
CA GLU A 69 17.01 -4.54 31.96
C GLU A 69 16.47 -5.96 32.12
N LYS A 70 15.15 -6.16 32.03
CA LYS A 70 14.53 -7.49 32.04
C LYS A 70 15.05 -8.34 30.87
N ILE A 71 15.01 -7.84 29.64
CA ILE A 71 15.49 -8.59 28.46
C ILE A 71 16.99 -8.88 28.58
N LYS A 72 17.78 -7.88 29.01
CA LYS A 72 19.22 -8.05 29.24
C LYS A 72 19.51 -9.16 30.24
N SER A 73 18.80 -9.17 31.37
CA SER A 73 18.94 -10.19 32.42
C SER A 73 18.53 -11.58 31.93
N ILE A 74 17.40 -11.70 31.21
CA ILE A 74 16.95 -12.98 30.65
C ILE A 74 17.98 -13.54 29.67
N SER A 75 18.45 -12.72 28.73
CA SER A 75 19.48 -13.09 27.74
C SER A 75 20.77 -13.52 28.43
N ALA A 76 21.23 -12.77 29.44
CA ALA A 76 22.44 -13.10 30.21
C ALA A 76 22.34 -14.42 30.99
N SER A 77 21.14 -14.88 31.34
CA SER A 77 20.94 -16.19 31.97
C SER A 77 21.31 -17.38 31.06
N GLY A 78 21.45 -17.15 29.75
CA GLY A 78 21.82 -18.15 28.75
C GLY A 78 20.72 -19.14 28.38
N ASN A 79 19.63 -19.19 29.14
CA ASN A 79 18.51 -20.09 28.89
C ASN A 79 17.59 -19.56 27.79
N LEU A 80 17.06 -20.47 26.98
CA LEU A 80 15.97 -20.16 26.06
C LEU A 80 14.69 -20.00 26.88
N ARG A 81 14.08 -18.81 26.84
CA ARG A 81 12.87 -18.46 27.59
C ARG A 81 11.86 -17.79 26.69
N TYR A 82 10.61 -18.17 26.85
CA TYR A 82 9.47 -17.49 26.23
C TYR A 82 9.07 -16.30 27.12
N ILE A 83 9.04 -15.10 26.57
CA ILE A 83 8.52 -13.89 27.24
C ILE A 83 7.04 -13.64 26.90
N GLU A 84 6.60 -14.21 25.78
CA GLU A 84 5.22 -14.41 25.32
C GLU A 84 5.16 -15.79 24.64
N PRO A 85 3.98 -16.40 24.38
CA PRO A 85 3.86 -17.75 23.81
C PRO A 85 4.66 -17.97 22.51
N ASP A 86 4.88 -16.90 21.75
CA ASP A 86 5.57 -16.91 20.47
C ASP A 86 6.91 -16.16 20.50
N THR A 87 7.25 -15.45 21.57
CA THR A 87 8.43 -14.56 21.57
C THR A 87 9.51 -15.09 22.49
N VAL A 88 10.65 -15.47 21.88
CA VAL A 88 11.74 -16.17 22.55
C VAL A 88 12.91 -15.24 22.84
N VAL A 89 13.52 -15.40 24.01
CA VAL A 89 14.81 -14.81 24.39
C VAL A 89 15.78 -15.94 24.71
N SER A 90 16.93 -15.92 24.05
CA SER A 90 18.08 -16.82 24.24
C SER A 90 19.36 -16.02 24.50
N LYS A 91 20.47 -16.71 24.75
CA LYS A 91 21.77 -16.14 25.15
C LYS A 91 22.17 -14.85 24.42
N ASP A 92 22.12 -14.86 23.09
CA ASP A 92 22.60 -13.76 22.24
C ASP A 92 21.48 -12.80 21.78
N THR A 93 20.26 -12.96 22.32
CA THR A 93 19.07 -12.21 21.86
C THR A 93 19.18 -10.72 22.15
N PHE A 94 19.58 -10.36 23.37
CA PHE A 94 19.71 -8.95 23.75
C PHE A 94 20.75 -8.23 22.88
N ASP A 95 21.88 -8.88 22.60
CA ASP A 95 22.93 -8.31 21.76
C ASP A 95 22.46 -8.19 20.29
N CYS A 96 21.79 -9.20 19.75
CA CYS A 96 21.20 -9.14 18.40
C CYS A 96 20.15 -8.02 18.29
N ALA A 97 19.22 -7.92 19.25
CA ALA A 97 18.18 -6.90 19.28
C ALA A 97 18.76 -5.49 19.42
N SER A 98 19.79 -5.32 20.25
CA SER A 98 20.49 -4.04 20.41
C SER A 98 21.29 -3.67 19.15
N LEU A 99 21.83 -4.66 18.43
CA LEU A 99 22.48 -4.46 17.14
C LEU A 99 21.48 -4.13 16.03
N ALA A 100 20.27 -4.71 16.05
CA ALA A 100 19.19 -4.43 15.10
C ALA A 100 18.69 -2.99 15.21
N ALA A 101 18.44 -2.53 16.45
CA ALA A 101 18.16 -1.13 16.74
C ALA A 101 19.31 -0.22 16.27
N GLY A 102 20.55 -0.66 16.52
CA GLY A 102 21.77 0.02 16.10
C GLY A 102 21.95 0.13 14.58
N ALA A 103 21.52 -0.89 13.83
CA ALA A 103 21.51 -0.87 12.38
C ALA A 103 20.54 0.17 11.83
N CYS A 104 19.38 0.32 12.46
CA CYS A 104 18.41 1.35 12.07
C CYS A 104 18.94 2.76 12.36
N ILE A 105 19.56 2.97 13.53
CA ILE A 105 20.27 4.22 13.88
C ILE A 105 21.36 4.53 12.85
N LYS A 106 22.19 3.54 12.51
CA LYS A 106 23.25 3.68 11.52
C LYS A 106 22.70 4.02 10.13
N GLY A 107 21.58 3.43 9.75
CA GLY A 107 20.85 3.74 8.52
C GLY A 107 20.44 5.21 8.45
N ILE A 108 19.80 5.73 9.51
CA ILE A 108 19.44 7.15 9.63
C ILE A 108 20.68 8.04 9.51
N ASP A 109 21.74 7.73 10.24
CA ASP A 109 23.03 8.43 10.14
C ASP A 109 23.54 8.51 8.70
N CYS A 110 23.50 7.39 7.96
CA CYS A 110 23.92 7.33 6.56
C CYS A 110 23.07 8.24 5.67
N LEU A 111 21.75 8.29 5.88
CA LEU A 111 20.86 9.16 5.10
C LEU A 111 21.17 10.65 5.32
N PHE A 112 21.21 11.08 6.59
CA PHE A 112 21.32 12.50 6.91
C PHE A 112 22.74 13.05 6.70
N LYS A 113 23.79 12.27 7.02
CA LYS A 113 25.18 12.70 6.74
C LYS A 113 25.48 12.77 5.24
N ASN A 114 24.85 11.91 4.43
CA ASN A 114 24.94 12.02 2.98
C ASN A 114 24.39 13.36 2.48
N MET A 115 23.24 13.80 3.03
CA MET A 115 22.66 15.09 2.70
C MET A 115 23.55 16.26 3.10
N GLU A 116 24.06 16.27 4.33
CA GLU A 116 24.94 17.33 4.84
C GLU A 116 26.20 17.46 3.97
N GLY A 117 26.84 16.34 3.62
CA GLY A 117 28.00 16.33 2.74
C GLY A 117 27.70 16.86 1.34
N ALA A 118 26.56 16.48 0.75
CA ALA A 118 26.14 16.95 -0.56
C ALA A 118 25.73 18.43 -0.57
N GLN A 119 25.14 18.93 0.53
CA GLN A 119 24.86 20.37 0.71
C GLN A 119 26.15 21.18 0.81
N ALA A 120 27.11 20.71 1.61
CA ALA A 120 28.42 21.35 1.74
C ALA A 120 29.19 21.39 0.40
N ALA A 121 28.98 20.40 -0.47
CA ALA A 121 29.54 20.33 -1.81
C ALA A 121 28.80 21.19 -2.86
N GLY A 122 27.77 21.97 -2.47
CA GLY A 122 27.05 22.87 -3.37
C GLY A 122 26.17 22.17 -4.41
N SER A 123 25.82 20.89 -4.21
CA SER A 123 24.95 20.15 -5.13
C SER A 123 23.49 20.63 -5.00
N ALA A 124 22.97 21.28 -6.03
CA ALA A 124 21.69 22.01 -6.02
C ALA A 124 20.43 21.12 -5.93
N MET A 125 20.53 19.82 -6.20
CA MET A 125 19.40 18.88 -6.11
C MET A 125 19.93 17.48 -5.82
N GLN A 126 19.37 16.81 -4.81
CA GLN A 126 19.85 15.52 -4.32
C GLN A 126 18.85 14.40 -4.64
N SER A 127 19.36 13.26 -5.09
CA SER A 127 18.60 12.01 -5.13
C SER A 127 18.24 11.62 -3.69
N PRO A 128 17.01 11.14 -3.42
CA PRO A 128 16.73 10.53 -2.12
C PRO A 128 17.72 9.39 -1.88
N ALA A 129 18.39 9.41 -0.73
CA ALA A 129 19.16 8.28 -0.28
C ALA A 129 18.22 7.25 0.36
N SER A 130 18.56 5.98 0.22
CA SER A 130 17.85 4.89 0.89
C SER A 130 18.80 3.98 1.66
N PHE A 131 18.30 3.42 2.78
CA PHE A 131 18.92 2.27 3.43
C PHE A 131 17.93 1.12 3.59
N PHE A 132 18.46 -0.09 3.66
CA PHE A 132 17.75 -1.29 4.08
C PHE A 132 18.48 -1.92 5.27
N ALA A 133 17.83 -1.95 6.43
CA ALA A 133 18.28 -2.66 7.61
C ALA A 133 17.87 -4.13 7.49
N LEU A 134 18.84 -4.97 7.10
CA LEU A 134 18.69 -6.42 7.03
C LEU A 134 18.97 -6.98 8.43
N VAL A 135 17.94 -6.98 9.27
CA VAL A 135 18.09 -7.22 10.72
C VAL A 135 17.21 -8.37 11.19
N ARG A 136 17.59 -8.93 12.34
CA ARG A 136 16.70 -9.72 13.20
C ARG A 136 17.16 -9.64 14.67
N PRO A 137 16.27 -9.74 15.66
CA PRO A 137 14.81 -9.95 15.57
C PRO A 137 14.04 -8.77 14.95
N PRO A 138 12.78 -8.98 14.48
CA PRO A 138 11.88 -7.91 14.04
C PRO A 138 11.48 -6.98 15.19
N GLY A 139 10.72 -5.93 14.90
CA GLY A 139 10.42 -4.87 15.87
C GLY A 139 8.97 -4.38 15.97
N HIS A 140 8.16 -4.41 14.92
CA HIS A 140 6.90 -3.64 14.89
C HIS A 140 5.82 -4.07 15.92
N HIS A 141 5.91 -5.28 16.49
CA HIS A 141 5.03 -5.75 17.58
C HIS A 141 5.55 -5.41 18.99
N ALA A 142 6.79 -4.92 19.13
CA ALA A 142 7.33 -4.57 20.44
C ALA A 142 6.72 -3.25 20.93
N PHE A 143 6.11 -3.32 22.11
CA PHE A 143 5.56 -2.18 22.85
C PHE A 143 6.64 -1.48 23.67
N ALA A 144 6.31 -0.31 24.24
CA ALA A 144 7.23 0.40 25.12
C ALA A 144 7.68 -0.47 26.32
N SER A 145 6.82 -1.33 26.86
CA SER A 145 7.13 -2.14 28.05
C SER A 145 7.11 -3.66 27.84
N ALA A 146 6.98 -4.14 26.60
CA ALA A 146 6.87 -5.57 26.31
C ALA A 146 7.33 -5.92 24.90
N GLY A 147 7.88 -7.12 24.73
CA GLY A 147 8.13 -7.74 23.43
C GLY A 147 6.99 -8.71 23.13
N SER A 148 6.63 -8.85 21.85
CA SER A 148 5.50 -9.64 21.36
C SER A 148 5.72 -9.99 19.89
N GLY A 149 5.08 -11.05 19.37
CA GLY A 149 5.10 -11.36 17.94
C GLY A 149 6.51 -11.44 17.37
N PHE A 150 7.40 -12.18 18.05
CA PHE A 150 8.82 -12.32 17.72
C PHE A 150 9.67 -11.07 17.95
N CYS A 151 9.06 -9.92 18.26
CA CYS A 151 9.74 -8.65 18.37
C CYS A 151 10.26 -8.39 19.80
N ILE A 152 11.51 -7.94 19.90
CA ILE A 152 12.15 -7.61 21.18
C ILE A 152 12.21 -6.10 21.40
N PHE A 153 12.82 -5.36 20.47
CA PHE A 153 12.83 -3.90 20.48
C PHE A 153 12.23 -3.37 19.18
N ASN A 154 11.49 -2.26 19.27
CA ASN A 154 10.81 -1.67 18.13
C ASN A 154 11.81 -0.87 17.27
N ASN A 155 12.45 -1.58 16.35
CA ASN A 155 13.50 -1.08 15.47
C ASN A 155 13.08 0.18 14.70
N ILE A 156 11.89 0.16 14.08
CA ILE A 156 11.37 1.28 13.27
C ILE A 156 11.05 2.50 14.15
N ALA A 157 10.50 2.29 15.36
CA ALA A 157 10.22 3.37 16.30
C ALA A 157 11.50 4.01 16.84
N ILE A 158 12.53 3.21 17.12
CA ILE A 158 13.85 3.71 17.55
C ILE A 158 14.46 4.55 16.41
N ALA A 159 14.35 4.10 15.16
CA ALA A 159 14.81 4.87 14.00
C ALA A 159 14.11 6.23 13.90
N ALA A 160 12.78 6.25 14.05
CA ALA A 160 11.97 7.46 13.99
C ALA A 160 12.33 8.44 15.13
N LYS A 161 12.43 7.96 16.37
CA LYS A 161 12.83 8.77 17.52
C LYS A 161 14.24 9.32 17.40
N TYR A 162 15.17 8.52 16.87
CA TYR A 162 16.54 8.97 16.61
C TYR A 162 16.56 10.07 15.53
N ALA A 163 15.83 9.92 14.43
CA ALA A 163 15.73 10.96 13.40
C ALA A 163 15.09 12.26 13.93
N GLU A 164 14.06 12.16 14.77
CA GLU A 164 13.43 13.31 15.42
C GLU A 164 14.43 14.04 16.35
N ALA A 165 15.10 13.30 17.23
CA ALA A 165 15.97 13.88 18.25
C ALA A 165 17.32 14.38 17.72
N ASN A 166 17.95 13.65 16.80
CA ASN A 166 19.32 13.94 16.35
C ASN A 166 19.40 14.79 15.08
N TYR A 167 18.36 14.73 14.24
CA TYR A 167 18.32 15.44 12.96
C TYR A 167 17.15 16.43 12.85
N GLY A 168 16.35 16.58 13.90
CA GLY A 168 15.23 17.52 13.93
C GLY A 168 14.14 17.18 12.90
N CYS A 169 14.01 15.91 12.50
CA CYS A 169 13.00 15.49 11.52
C CYS A 169 11.60 15.56 12.15
N LYS A 170 10.83 16.61 11.82
CA LYS A 170 9.54 16.92 12.47
C LYS A 170 8.32 16.17 11.92
N LYS A 171 8.44 15.57 10.75
CA LYS A 171 7.35 14.85 10.08
C LYS A 171 7.90 13.57 9.48
N ILE A 172 7.58 12.45 10.08
CA ILE A 172 8.00 11.13 9.65
C ILE A 172 6.74 10.34 9.28
N ALA A 173 6.76 9.66 8.14
CA ALA A 173 5.74 8.67 7.78
C ALA A 173 6.32 7.28 8.01
N ILE A 174 5.60 6.42 8.72
CA ILE A 174 5.90 4.99 8.84
C ILE A 174 4.85 4.24 8.04
N ILE A 175 5.27 3.55 6.99
CA ILE A 175 4.41 2.70 6.15
C ILE A 175 4.76 1.25 6.45
N ASP A 176 3.84 0.55 7.09
CA ASP A 176 3.96 -0.85 7.47
C ASP A 176 3.17 -1.71 6.49
N PHE A 177 3.88 -2.51 5.71
CA PHE A 177 3.30 -3.47 4.77
C PHE A 177 3.60 -4.93 5.14
N ASP A 178 4.09 -5.17 6.37
CA ASP A 178 4.03 -6.49 6.97
C ASP A 178 2.56 -6.95 7.07
N VAL A 179 2.32 -8.24 6.87
CA VAL A 179 0.94 -8.75 6.85
C VAL A 179 0.25 -8.66 8.20
N HIS A 180 1.01 -8.56 9.29
CA HIS A 180 0.51 -8.39 10.63
C HIS A 180 0.46 -6.91 11.00
N HIS A 181 -0.58 -6.51 11.72
CA HIS A 181 -0.66 -5.14 12.23
C HIS A 181 0.47 -4.88 13.25
N GLY A 182 1.32 -3.89 12.98
CA GLY A 182 2.38 -3.41 13.88
C GLY A 182 1.85 -2.66 15.10
N ASN A 183 1.09 -3.36 15.93
CA ASN A 183 0.43 -2.88 17.15
C ASN A 183 1.36 -2.19 18.15
N GLY A 184 2.62 -2.65 18.25
CA GLY A 184 3.63 -1.98 19.07
C GLY A 184 3.98 -0.59 18.55
N THR A 185 4.22 -0.49 17.24
CA THR A 185 4.49 0.80 16.56
C THR A 185 3.31 1.75 16.67
N GLN A 186 2.09 1.25 16.45
CA GLN A 186 0.86 2.01 16.63
C GLN A 186 0.78 2.57 18.06
N GLU A 187 0.93 1.73 19.10
CA GLU A 187 0.81 2.18 20.49
C GLU A 187 1.85 3.26 20.84
N ILE A 188 3.11 3.05 20.45
CA ILE A 188 4.23 3.98 20.74
C ILE A 188 3.95 5.38 20.19
N PHE A 189 3.29 5.48 19.03
CA PHE A 189 3.04 6.74 18.34
C PHE A 189 1.59 7.21 18.36
N TYR A 190 0.71 6.52 19.09
CA TYR A 190 -0.74 6.74 19.01
C TYR A 190 -1.18 8.18 19.36
N GLU A 191 -0.40 8.89 20.17
CA GLU A 191 -0.63 10.29 20.55
C GLU A 191 0.30 11.29 19.84
N ASN A 192 1.13 10.84 18.90
CA ASN A 192 2.18 11.64 18.27
C ASN A 192 1.80 12.13 16.87
N LYS A 193 1.53 13.44 16.73
CA LYS A 193 1.23 14.07 15.43
C LYS A 193 2.39 14.21 14.45
N ASN A 194 3.63 14.04 14.92
CA ASN A 194 4.82 14.17 14.09
C ASN A 194 5.19 12.85 13.40
N ILE A 195 4.51 11.76 13.76
CA ILE A 195 4.72 10.43 13.20
C ILE A 195 3.38 9.96 12.65
N PHE A 196 3.27 9.84 11.34
CA PHE A 196 2.07 9.27 10.71
C PHE A 196 2.32 7.77 10.51
N TYR A 197 1.69 6.93 11.33
CA TYR A 197 1.72 5.48 11.18
C TYR A 197 0.60 5.01 10.26
N ILE A 198 0.96 4.20 9.26
CA ILE A 198 0.05 3.63 8.28
C ILE A 198 0.35 2.14 8.21
N SER A 199 -0.66 1.29 8.39
CA SER A 199 -0.51 -0.15 8.29
C SER A 199 -1.49 -0.74 7.29
N LEU A 200 -0.98 -1.55 6.36
CA LEU A 200 -1.78 -2.47 5.55
C LEU A 200 -1.55 -3.87 6.11
N HIS A 201 -2.60 -4.53 6.60
CA HIS A 201 -2.45 -5.82 7.27
C HIS A 201 -3.67 -6.70 7.03
N GLN A 202 -3.49 -8.01 7.09
CA GLN A 202 -4.61 -8.94 7.00
C GLN A 202 -5.49 -8.81 8.24
N TYR A 203 -6.80 -8.70 8.04
CA TYR A 203 -7.77 -8.61 9.12
C TYR A 203 -9.10 -9.31 8.74
N PRO A 204 -9.70 -10.11 9.64
CA PRO A 204 -9.18 -10.51 10.95
C PRO A 204 -7.99 -11.47 10.83
N HIS A 205 -6.93 -11.22 11.62
CA HIS A 205 -5.73 -12.07 11.74
C HIS A 205 -4.97 -11.71 13.03
N TYR A 206 -3.91 -12.43 13.38
CA TYR A 206 -2.99 -11.99 14.44
C TYR A 206 -2.47 -10.56 14.13
N PRO A 207 -2.36 -9.65 15.11
CA PRO A 207 -2.61 -9.81 16.54
C PRO A 207 -4.05 -9.48 17.01
N GLY A 208 -4.99 -9.26 16.09
CA GLY A 208 -6.41 -8.95 16.39
C GLY A 208 -6.71 -7.47 16.64
N SER A 209 -5.68 -6.62 16.69
CA SER A 209 -5.79 -5.14 16.66
C SER A 209 -5.69 -4.60 15.23
N GLY A 210 -5.74 -3.27 15.07
CA GLY A 210 -5.57 -2.63 13.74
C GLY A 210 -6.90 -2.30 13.08
N TYR A 211 -7.96 -2.08 13.86
CA TYR A 211 -9.24 -1.72 13.28
C TYR A 211 -9.15 -0.36 12.58
N TRP A 212 -9.88 -0.19 11.47
CA TRP A 212 -9.86 1.03 10.65
C TRP A 212 -10.24 2.31 11.42
N ASN A 213 -10.99 2.19 12.53
CA ASN A 213 -11.43 3.32 13.35
C ASN A 213 -10.44 3.67 14.48
N GLU A 214 -9.32 2.96 14.59
CA GLU A 214 -8.22 3.27 15.50
C GLU A 214 -7.36 4.39 14.87
N THR A 215 -7.81 5.64 14.98
CA THR A 215 -7.21 6.78 14.24
C THR A 215 -6.25 7.63 15.06
N GLY A 216 -5.72 7.10 16.17
CA GLY A 216 -4.88 7.84 17.12
C GLY A 216 -5.70 8.51 18.22
N LYS A 217 -5.01 9.19 19.15
CA LYS A 217 -5.61 9.88 20.30
C LYS A 217 -4.95 11.22 20.57
N HIS A 218 -5.69 12.10 21.24
CA HIS A 218 -5.19 13.42 21.68
C HIS A 218 -4.56 14.19 20.52
N LYS A 219 -3.26 14.53 20.61
CA LYS A 219 -2.57 15.25 19.54
C LYS A 219 -2.35 14.38 18.30
N GLY A 220 -2.29 13.06 18.45
CA GLY A 220 -2.07 12.10 17.37
C GLY A 220 -3.33 11.67 16.62
N GLU A 221 -4.51 12.20 16.97
CA GLU A 221 -5.74 11.94 16.21
C GLU A 221 -5.57 12.34 14.73
N GLY A 222 -5.87 11.42 13.83
CA GLY A 222 -5.68 11.56 12.38
C GLY A 222 -4.28 11.19 11.87
N PHE A 223 -3.35 10.79 12.74
CA PHE A 223 -1.98 10.37 12.39
C PHE A 223 -1.73 8.87 12.57
N ASN A 224 -2.82 8.11 12.71
CA ASN A 224 -2.81 6.65 12.64
C ASN A 224 -3.84 6.22 11.59
N LEU A 225 -3.42 5.41 10.62
CA LEU A 225 -4.29 4.92 9.56
C LEU A 225 -4.12 3.42 9.38
N ASN A 226 -5.15 2.68 9.76
CA ASN A 226 -5.21 1.24 9.56
C ASN A 226 -6.02 0.92 8.31
N ILE A 227 -5.44 0.08 7.46
CA ILE A 227 -6.03 -0.44 6.23
C ILE A 227 -6.15 -1.96 6.40
N PRO A 228 -7.22 -2.45 7.06
CA PRO A 228 -7.49 -3.87 7.18
C PRO A 228 -7.83 -4.47 5.81
N LEU A 229 -7.06 -5.47 5.39
CA LEU A 229 -7.22 -6.20 4.15
C LEU A 229 -7.78 -7.60 4.42
N THR A 230 -8.71 -8.06 3.60
CA THR A 230 -9.26 -9.41 3.75
C THR A 230 -8.25 -10.46 3.32
N ALA A 231 -8.38 -11.69 3.84
CA ALA A 231 -7.66 -12.83 3.29
C ALA A 231 -7.87 -12.91 1.76
N PHE A 232 -6.83 -13.36 1.06
CA PHE A 232 -6.74 -13.44 -0.41
C PHE A 232 -6.63 -12.10 -1.15
N SER A 233 -6.56 -10.96 -0.45
CA SER A 233 -6.17 -9.71 -1.08
C SER A 233 -4.79 -9.85 -1.75
N GLY A 234 -4.63 -9.22 -2.90
CA GLY A 234 -3.45 -9.32 -3.73
C GLY A 234 -2.92 -7.95 -4.15
N GLU A 235 -2.12 -7.94 -5.21
CA GLU A 235 -1.43 -6.74 -5.67
C GLU A 235 -2.37 -5.56 -5.98
N TYR A 236 -3.54 -5.84 -6.57
CA TYR A 236 -4.52 -4.81 -6.91
C TYR A 236 -5.02 -4.06 -5.67
N ASP A 237 -5.36 -4.79 -4.59
CA ASP A 237 -5.87 -4.21 -3.35
C ASP A 237 -4.82 -3.31 -2.69
N TYR A 238 -3.54 -3.72 -2.71
CA TYR A 238 -2.44 -2.91 -2.21
C TYR A 238 -2.26 -1.65 -3.07
N ILE A 239 -2.28 -1.77 -4.40
CA ILE A 239 -2.17 -0.60 -5.30
C ILE A 239 -3.33 0.37 -5.05
N GLU A 240 -4.57 -0.11 -4.96
CA GLU A 240 -5.74 0.73 -4.68
C GLU A 240 -5.62 1.42 -3.31
N ALA A 241 -5.25 0.69 -2.26
CA ALA A 241 -4.99 1.28 -0.94
C ALA A 241 -3.94 2.41 -1.01
N PHE A 242 -2.87 2.20 -1.77
CA PHE A 242 -1.86 3.22 -1.98
C PHE A 242 -2.37 4.43 -2.76
N THR A 243 -3.02 4.22 -3.91
CA THR A 243 -3.42 5.31 -4.81
C THR A 243 -4.58 6.11 -4.26
N ASP A 244 -5.55 5.46 -3.61
CA ASP A 244 -6.80 6.08 -3.22
C ASP A 244 -6.77 6.62 -1.78
N VAL A 245 -5.86 6.11 -0.95
CA VAL A 245 -5.78 6.49 0.47
C VAL A 245 -4.40 7.00 0.85
N ILE A 246 -3.35 6.16 0.77
CA ILE A 246 -2.04 6.45 1.37
C ILE A 246 -1.34 7.64 0.68
N LEU A 247 -1.26 7.63 -0.65
CA LEU A 247 -0.60 8.70 -1.40
C LEU A 247 -1.30 10.05 -1.16
N PRO A 248 -2.64 10.19 -1.29
CA PRO A 248 -3.32 11.44 -0.98
C PRO A 248 -3.00 11.99 0.42
N VAL A 249 -3.10 11.17 1.47
CA VAL A 249 -2.89 11.64 2.85
C VAL A 249 -1.43 11.99 3.12
N LEU A 250 -0.49 11.21 2.57
CA LEU A 250 0.93 11.45 2.80
C LEU A 250 1.49 12.61 1.95
N ILE A 251 0.93 12.87 0.77
CA ILE A 251 1.29 14.05 -0.03
C ILE A 251 0.87 15.34 0.68
N ASP A 252 -0.29 15.33 1.36
CA ASP A 252 -0.72 16.46 2.20
C ASP A 252 0.14 16.58 3.47
N TYR A 253 0.37 15.44 4.14
CA TYR A 253 1.24 15.40 5.33
C TYR A 253 2.65 15.91 5.02
N ASN A 254 3.19 15.61 3.84
CA ASN A 254 4.48 16.05 3.33
C ASN A 254 5.64 15.68 4.27
N PRO A 255 5.91 14.37 4.46
CA PRO A 255 6.93 13.86 5.39
C PRO A 255 8.34 14.26 4.96
N GLY A 256 9.24 14.49 5.91
CA GLY A 256 10.67 14.67 5.61
C GLY A 256 11.50 13.40 5.65
N LEU A 257 10.91 12.31 6.15
CA LEU A 257 11.48 10.98 6.16
C LEU A 257 10.35 9.99 6.02
N ILE A 258 10.53 9.01 5.13
CA ILE A 258 9.65 7.85 5.04
C ILE A 258 10.40 6.65 5.59
N LEU A 259 9.78 5.94 6.53
CA LEU A 259 10.27 4.70 7.09
C LEU A 259 9.29 3.60 6.67
N ALA A 260 9.81 2.47 6.22
CA ALA A 260 9.01 1.34 5.80
C ALA A 260 9.31 0.14 6.71
N SER A 261 8.30 -0.34 7.43
CA SER A 261 8.33 -1.64 8.09
C SER A 261 8.03 -2.69 7.02
N ALA A 262 9.08 -3.40 6.62
CA ALA A 262 9.07 -4.26 5.45
C ALA A 262 9.01 -5.73 5.87
N GLY A 263 7.79 -6.21 6.14
CA GLY A 263 7.49 -7.63 6.19
C GLY A 263 7.25 -8.18 4.78
N PHE A 264 7.73 -9.39 4.52
CA PHE A 264 7.49 -10.09 3.25
C PHE A 264 6.54 -11.29 3.41
N ASP A 265 5.88 -11.39 4.56
CA ASP A 265 4.93 -12.44 4.91
C ASP A 265 3.53 -12.24 4.31
N GLY A 266 3.28 -11.16 3.59
CA GLY A 266 2.15 -11.03 2.68
C GLY A 266 2.34 -11.82 1.36
N HIS A 267 3.48 -12.47 1.17
CA HIS A 267 3.73 -13.26 -0.04
C HIS A 267 2.83 -14.50 -0.06
N LYS A 268 2.30 -14.86 -1.23
CA LYS A 268 1.40 -16.03 -1.43
C LYS A 268 1.96 -17.39 -0.99
N ASP A 269 3.27 -17.47 -0.81
CA ASP A 269 4.00 -18.69 -0.43
C ASP A 269 4.41 -18.66 1.06
N ASP A 270 4.12 -17.57 1.77
CA ASP A 270 4.42 -17.44 3.19
C ASP A 270 3.48 -18.33 4.02
N PRO A 271 3.99 -19.07 5.03
CA PRO A 271 3.16 -19.99 5.80
C PRO A 271 2.26 -19.31 6.85
N LEU A 272 2.42 -18.02 7.14
CA LEU A 272 1.74 -17.34 8.25
C LEU A 272 0.61 -16.39 7.83
N SER A 273 0.31 -16.28 6.54
CA SER A 273 -0.76 -15.42 6.04
C SER A 273 -1.58 -16.06 4.92
N SER A 274 -2.60 -15.33 4.45
CA SER A 274 -3.42 -15.70 3.30
C SER A 274 -3.47 -14.58 2.26
N ILE A 275 -2.56 -13.60 2.34
CA ILE A 275 -2.41 -12.56 1.32
C ILE A 275 -1.70 -13.15 0.10
N MET A 276 -2.05 -12.65 -1.09
CA MET A 276 -1.65 -13.23 -2.38
C MET A 276 -0.66 -12.34 -3.14
N LEU A 277 0.28 -11.70 -2.45
CA LEU A 277 1.32 -10.92 -3.13
C LEU A 277 2.37 -11.84 -3.78
N ALA A 278 2.89 -11.42 -4.92
CA ALA A 278 4.09 -11.99 -5.52
C ALA A 278 5.30 -11.12 -5.18
N SER A 279 6.52 -11.65 -5.36
CA SER A 279 7.75 -10.86 -5.14
C SER A 279 7.77 -9.55 -5.96
N SER A 280 7.24 -9.57 -7.19
CA SER A 280 7.10 -8.39 -8.04
C SER A 280 6.13 -7.33 -7.51
N SER A 281 5.20 -7.71 -6.64
CA SER A 281 4.26 -6.77 -6.03
C SER A 281 4.96 -5.84 -5.05
N TYR A 282 5.97 -6.34 -4.32
CA TYR A 282 6.81 -5.51 -3.44
C TYR A 282 7.66 -4.49 -4.20
N TYR A 283 8.09 -4.79 -5.44
CA TYR A 283 8.69 -3.78 -6.33
C TYR A 283 7.71 -2.62 -6.57
N LYS A 284 6.44 -2.92 -6.89
CA LYS A 284 5.41 -1.89 -7.17
C LYS A 284 5.08 -1.07 -5.92
N ILE A 285 4.91 -1.72 -4.77
CA ILE A 285 4.72 -1.05 -3.47
C ILE A 285 5.88 -0.08 -3.22
N MET A 286 7.12 -0.52 -3.40
CA MET A 286 8.29 0.34 -3.21
C MET A 286 8.34 1.49 -4.24
N LYS A 287 7.93 1.28 -5.49
CA LYS A 287 7.82 2.36 -6.48
C LYS A 287 6.80 3.42 -6.07
N LEU A 288 5.69 3.05 -5.43
CA LEU A 288 4.70 4.00 -4.90
C LEU A 288 5.26 4.81 -3.73
N ILE A 289 6.04 4.18 -2.85
CA ILE A 289 6.75 4.88 -1.76
C ILE A 289 7.81 5.84 -2.32
N LEU A 290 8.59 5.42 -3.32
CA LEU A 290 9.58 6.28 -4.01
C LEU A 290 8.92 7.45 -4.74
N PHE A 291 7.73 7.23 -5.29
CA PHE A 291 6.92 8.29 -5.89
C PHE A 291 6.51 9.34 -4.85
N LEU A 292 6.07 8.93 -3.67
CA LEU A 292 5.76 9.85 -2.58
C LEU A 292 6.98 10.68 -2.15
N SER A 293 8.15 10.05 -2.02
CA SER A 293 9.41 10.75 -1.73
C SER A 293 9.71 11.82 -2.78
N SER A 294 9.56 11.46 -4.06
CA SER A 294 9.76 12.38 -5.19
C SER A 294 8.78 13.55 -5.17
N THR A 295 7.50 13.31 -4.89
CA THR A 295 6.48 14.36 -4.78
C THR A 295 6.77 15.31 -3.62
N THR A 296 7.17 14.79 -2.47
CA THR A 296 7.55 15.60 -1.30
C THR A 296 8.77 16.46 -1.60
N ARG A 297 9.76 15.90 -2.30
CA ARG A 297 10.92 16.66 -2.77
C ARG A 297 10.53 17.81 -3.69
N LEU A 298 9.61 17.60 -4.63
CA LEU A 298 9.12 18.65 -5.51
C LEU A 298 8.38 19.75 -4.73
N ARG A 299 7.50 19.37 -3.79
CA ARG A 299 6.77 20.34 -2.93
C ARG A 299 7.71 21.19 -2.08
N SER A 300 8.83 20.62 -1.64
CA SER A 300 9.86 21.35 -0.88
C SER A 300 10.84 22.14 -1.75
N LYS A 301 10.63 22.21 -3.07
CA LYS A 301 11.56 22.82 -4.04
C LYS A 301 12.98 22.23 -3.95
N GLY A 302 13.08 20.93 -3.72
CA GLY A 302 14.35 20.21 -3.58
C GLY A 302 15.06 20.42 -2.24
N LYS A 303 14.53 21.24 -1.32
CA LYS A 303 15.16 21.49 -0.01
C LYS A 303 15.09 20.28 0.92
N ASN A 304 14.12 19.40 0.69
CA ASN A 304 13.94 18.17 1.45
C ASN A 304 13.90 17.00 0.46
N PRO A 305 14.96 16.18 0.37
CA PRO A 305 14.99 15.06 -0.57
C PRO A 305 14.03 13.93 -0.18
N CYS A 306 13.43 13.97 1.02
CA CYS A 306 12.55 12.94 1.57
C CYS A 306 13.20 11.55 1.50
N ASN A 307 14.20 11.32 2.36
CA ASN A 307 14.92 10.05 2.40
C ASN A 307 14.01 8.89 2.81
N ILE A 308 14.46 7.68 2.49
CA ILE A 308 13.71 6.43 2.73
C ILE A 308 14.55 5.48 3.59
N GLY A 309 14.00 5.03 4.71
CA GLY A 309 14.55 3.92 5.49
C GLY A 309 13.67 2.69 5.39
N ILE A 310 14.24 1.53 5.13
CA ILE A 310 13.51 0.26 5.05
C ILE A 310 14.06 -0.66 6.14
N VAL A 311 13.21 -1.27 6.94
CA VAL A 311 13.61 -2.16 8.04
C VAL A 311 12.89 -3.49 7.85
N LEU A 312 13.64 -4.58 7.80
CA LEU A 312 13.08 -5.92 7.69
C LEU A 312 12.26 -6.27 8.95
N GLU A 313 11.02 -6.72 8.76
CA GLU A 313 10.12 -7.23 9.80
C GLU A 313 9.91 -8.75 9.61
N GLY A 314 8.72 -9.20 9.19
CA GLY A 314 8.32 -10.59 8.92
C GLY A 314 8.72 -11.13 7.53
N GLY A 315 8.20 -12.31 7.19
CA GLY A 315 8.54 -13.08 5.98
C GLY A 315 9.33 -14.35 6.29
N TYR A 316 8.69 -15.52 6.16
CA TYR A 316 9.12 -16.78 6.79
C TYR A 316 9.35 -17.92 5.80
N ASP A 317 8.88 -17.79 4.55
CA ASP A 317 9.42 -18.56 3.44
C ASP A 317 10.69 -17.88 2.89
N PHE A 318 11.83 -18.58 2.96
CA PHE A 318 13.14 -17.99 2.70
C PHE A 318 13.34 -17.54 1.26
N ASN A 319 12.82 -18.32 0.30
CA ASN A 319 13.01 -18.01 -1.11
C ASN A 319 12.19 -16.77 -1.49
N SER A 320 10.89 -16.77 -1.18
CA SER A 320 10.02 -15.63 -1.46
C SER A 320 10.46 -14.36 -0.71
N THR A 321 10.87 -14.48 0.55
CA THR A 321 11.41 -13.35 1.33
C THR A 321 12.66 -12.77 0.65
N SER A 322 13.57 -13.63 0.19
CA SER A 322 14.81 -13.20 -0.48
C SER A 322 14.53 -12.51 -1.82
N GLN A 323 13.64 -13.06 -2.65
CA GLN A 323 13.26 -12.43 -3.92
C GLN A 323 12.52 -11.11 -3.70
N SER A 324 11.63 -11.05 -2.72
CA SER A 324 10.86 -9.83 -2.40
C SER A 324 11.77 -8.70 -1.90
N ALA A 325 12.75 -9.00 -1.04
CA ALA A 325 13.77 -8.06 -0.60
C ALA A 325 14.61 -7.52 -1.77
N VAL A 326 15.01 -8.40 -2.70
CA VAL A 326 15.73 -8.00 -3.92
C VAL A 326 14.89 -7.07 -4.79
N GLU A 327 13.60 -7.33 -4.97
CA GLU A 327 12.69 -6.48 -5.74
C GLU A 327 12.51 -5.08 -5.11
N VAL A 328 12.44 -4.98 -3.79
CA VAL A 328 12.45 -3.68 -3.07
C VAL A 328 13.76 -2.92 -3.28
N ILE A 329 14.90 -3.60 -3.14
CA ILE A 329 16.23 -2.99 -3.33
C ILE A 329 16.41 -2.54 -4.78
N LYS A 330 15.98 -3.37 -5.74
CA LYS A 330 16.01 -3.05 -7.17
C LYS A 330 15.22 -1.78 -7.48
N ALA A 331 14.01 -1.63 -6.95
CA ALA A 331 13.19 -0.42 -7.13
C ALA A 331 13.93 0.85 -6.68
N CYS A 332 14.64 0.78 -5.55
CA CYS A 332 15.44 1.89 -5.02
C CYS A 332 16.66 2.20 -5.91
N ILE A 333 17.40 1.18 -6.33
CA ILE A 333 18.58 1.33 -7.21
C ILE A 333 18.20 1.96 -8.54
N GLU A 334 17.08 1.54 -9.14
CA GLU A 334 16.60 2.12 -10.39
C GLU A 334 16.28 3.60 -10.26
N GLU A 335 15.71 4.04 -9.13
CA GLU A 335 15.42 5.45 -8.87
C GLU A 335 16.71 6.26 -8.65
N GLU A 336 17.69 5.72 -7.92
CA GLU A 336 18.99 6.36 -7.70
C GLU A 336 19.79 6.50 -9.00
N SER A 337 19.78 5.45 -9.84
CA SER A 337 20.41 5.44 -11.17
C SER A 337 19.75 6.46 -12.10
N ARG A 338 18.41 6.51 -12.11
CA ARG A 338 17.65 7.50 -12.88
C ARG A 338 18.03 8.91 -12.51
N CYS A 339 18.05 9.23 -11.22
CA CYS A 339 18.43 10.56 -10.75
C CYS A 339 19.89 10.88 -11.14
N SER A 340 20.82 9.93 -10.98
CA SER A 340 22.24 10.10 -11.33
C SER A 340 22.47 10.43 -12.82
N LYS A 341 21.72 9.81 -13.73
CA LYS A 341 21.82 10.09 -15.18
C LYS A 341 21.35 11.50 -15.53
N ILE A 342 20.29 11.97 -14.88
CA ILE A 342 19.78 13.34 -15.04
C ILE A 342 20.87 14.34 -14.59
N PHE A 343 21.57 14.07 -13.50
CA PHE A 343 22.60 14.97 -12.97
C PHE A 343 23.86 15.06 -13.83
N ASN A 344 24.28 13.95 -14.46
CA ASN A 344 25.51 13.93 -15.26
C ASN A 344 25.34 14.47 -16.69
N GLY A 345 24.17 15.04 -17.04
CA GLY A 345 23.91 15.57 -18.38
C GLY A 345 23.91 14.51 -19.49
N GLN A 346 23.83 13.23 -19.13
CA GLN A 346 23.81 12.09 -20.07
C GLN A 346 22.39 11.66 -20.47
N ALA A 347 21.37 12.42 -20.05
CA ALA A 347 20.04 12.28 -20.60
C ALA A 347 20.05 12.87 -22.03
N GLU A 348 20.10 12.01 -23.04
CA GLU A 348 19.81 12.40 -24.41
C GLU A 348 18.47 13.15 -24.45
N ASN A 349 18.37 14.16 -25.32
CA ASN A 349 17.21 15.01 -25.55
C ASN A 349 15.92 14.19 -25.81
N THR A 350 15.28 13.70 -24.75
CA THR A 350 13.93 13.13 -24.76
C THR A 350 13.03 14.06 -23.97
N SER A 351 12.70 15.20 -24.57
CA SER A 351 11.84 16.25 -24.00
C SER A 351 10.38 15.82 -23.73
N SER A 352 10.08 14.52 -23.73
CA SER A 352 8.78 13.93 -23.37
C SER A 352 8.83 12.85 -22.28
N ASP A 353 10.01 12.33 -21.91
CA ASP A 353 10.17 11.22 -20.92
C ASP A 353 10.62 11.70 -19.53
N CYS A 354 10.82 13.02 -19.36
CA CYS A 354 11.32 13.62 -18.14
C CYS A 354 10.28 13.84 -17.02
N ARG A 355 9.15 13.12 -17.04
CA ARG A 355 8.27 13.02 -15.86
C ARG A 355 8.62 11.72 -15.13
N PRO A 356 8.54 11.63 -13.78
CA PRO A 356 8.43 10.32 -13.14
C PRO A 356 7.44 9.51 -13.99
N GLN A 357 7.62 8.21 -14.17
CA GLN A 357 6.69 7.40 -15.00
C GLN A 357 5.28 7.28 -14.35
N ILE A 358 4.98 8.21 -13.43
CA ILE A 358 3.71 8.65 -12.86
C ILE A 358 3.74 10.19 -12.97
N CYS A 359 2.90 10.74 -13.84
CA CYS A 359 2.89 12.15 -14.22
C CYS A 359 2.26 13.04 -13.12
N VAL A 360 2.98 14.07 -12.68
CA VAL A 360 2.77 14.87 -11.43
C VAL A 360 1.67 15.96 -11.51
N THR A 361 0.99 16.16 -12.64
CA THR A 361 0.27 17.43 -12.88
C THR A 361 -1.13 17.59 -12.28
N ASP A 362 -1.76 16.59 -11.66
CA ASP A 362 -3.16 16.72 -11.18
C ASP A 362 -3.37 16.50 -9.67
N ILE A 363 -2.31 16.46 -8.87
CA ILE A 363 -2.42 16.16 -7.42
C ILE A 363 -2.82 17.39 -6.58
N ALA A 364 -2.97 18.56 -7.21
CA ALA A 364 -3.32 19.81 -6.52
C ALA A 364 -4.66 20.38 -7.03
N SER A 365 -5.78 19.89 -6.48
CA SER A 365 -7.04 20.64 -6.47
C SER A 365 -7.71 20.56 -5.08
N PRO A 366 -7.96 21.70 -4.41
CA PRO A 366 -8.61 21.77 -3.10
C PRO A 366 -10.04 21.20 -3.04
N ALA A 367 -10.65 20.90 -4.20
CA ALA A 367 -11.99 20.32 -4.27
C ALA A 367 -12.00 18.79 -4.06
N PHE A 368 -10.84 18.13 -4.09
CA PHE A 368 -10.72 16.67 -4.11
C PHE A 368 -10.69 16.00 -2.72
N THR A 369 -10.61 16.78 -1.63
CA THR A 369 -10.42 16.26 -0.26
C THR A 369 -11.71 16.04 0.53
N ARG A 370 -12.85 16.62 0.13
CA ARG A 370 -14.10 16.56 0.94
C ARG A 370 -15.07 15.46 0.53
N ASP A 371 -15.20 15.16 -0.76
CA ASP A 371 -16.27 14.28 -1.27
C ASP A 371 -15.93 12.78 -1.29
N ARG A 372 -14.64 12.42 -1.13
CA ARG A 372 -14.18 11.02 -1.11
C ARG A 372 -13.92 10.43 0.28
N GLN A 373 -13.63 11.25 1.30
CA GLN A 373 -13.73 10.82 2.70
C GLN A 373 -15.14 10.27 2.98
N ILE A 374 -16.15 10.88 2.37
CA ILE A 374 -17.56 10.48 2.47
C ILE A 374 -17.79 9.11 1.80
N ARG A 375 -17.20 8.79 0.64
CA ARG A 375 -17.49 7.51 -0.06
C ARG A 375 -16.84 6.29 0.59
N THR A 376 -15.64 6.42 1.15
CA THR A 376 -15.02 5.35 1.96
C THR A 376 -15.81 5.13 3.27
N LEU A 377 -16.35 6.21 3.86
CA LEU A 377 -17.30 6.13 4.99
C LEU A 377 -18.67 5.51 4.62
N TYR A 378 -19.15 5.68 3.38
CA TYR A 378 -20.44 5.10 2.94
C TYR A 378 -20.38 3.59 2.69
N ARG A 379 -19.25 3.02 2.23
CA ARG A 379 -19.05 1.55 2.23
C ARG A 379 -19.02 0.98 3.65
N PHE A 380 -18.53 1.75 4.63
CA PHE A 380 -18.57 1.38 6.05
C PHE A 380 -19.96 1.53 6.69
N LYS A 381 -20.80 2.46 6.21
CA LYS A 381 -22.17 2.67 6.69
C LYS A 381 -23.11 1.51 6.32
N GLU A 382 -22.93 0.87 5.17
CA GLU A 382 -23.71 -0.33 4.81
C GLU A 382 -23.37 -1.55 5.68
N LEU A 383 -22.12 -1.66 6.16
CA LEU A 383 -21.70 -2.64 7.16
C LEU A 383 -22.27 -2.35 8.57
N LEU A 384 -22.53 -1.07 8.90
CA LEU A 384 -23.15 -0.67 10.17
C LEU A 384 -24.68 -0.86 10.19
N LEU A 385 -25.35 -0.83 9.05
CA LEU A 385 -26.82 -0.94 8.96
C LEU A 385 -27.34 -2.38 8.87
N SER A 386 -26.47 -3.37 8.67
CA SER A 386 -26.84 -4.80 8.74
C SER A 386 -26.78 -5.38 10.17
N GLY A 387 -26.38 -4.58 11.16
CA GLY A 387 -26.08 -5.02 12.53
C GLY A 387 -27.06 -4.57 13.63
N SER A 388 -28.29 -4.15 13.32
CA SER A 388 -29.24 -3.74 14.37
C SER A 388 -30.72 -3.96 14.05
N SER A 389 -31.23 -5.13 14.45
CA SER A 389 -32.54 -5.29 15.09
C SER A 389 -32.34 -6.42 16.11
N ILE A 390 -32.58 -6.30 17.41
CA ILE A 390 -33.76 -5.81 18.12
C ILE A 390 -33.30 -5.38 19.52
N THR A 391 -33.70 -4.19 19.97
CA THR A 391 -33.73 -3.81 21.39
C THR A 391 -35.15 -3.96 21.92
N GLY A 392 -35.32 -4.35 23.19
CA GLY A 392 -36.61 -4.16 23.87
C GLY A 392 -36.91 -5.11 25.04
N ALA A 393 -36.60 -4.63 26.25
CA ALA A 393 -36.97 -5.08 27.58
C ALA A 393 -38.35 -5.76 27.78
N ALA A 394 -38.40 -6.79 28.65
CA ALA A 394 -39.47 -6.96 29.65
C ALA A 394 -39.08 -7.95 30.77
N SER A 395 -39.54 -7.62 31.97
CA SER A 395 -39.38 -8.23 33.29
C SER A 395 -39.99 -9.63 33.48
N GLY A 396 -39.46 -10.38 34.46
CA GLY A 396 -40.28 -11.17 35.39
C GLY A 396 -40.44 -12.68 35.14
N LYS A 397 -40.03 -13.46 36.15
CA LYS A 397 -40.51 -14.80 36.57
C LYS A 397 -41.07 -15.77 35.49
N ASN A 398 -40.34 -16.86 35.21
CA ASN A 398 -40.69 -18.21 35.69
C ASN A 398 -39.76 -19.27 35.09
N ARG A 399 -39.13 -20.03 35.99
CA ARG A 399 -38.59 -21.36 35.70
C ARG A 399 -39.76 -22.27 35.32
N ASN A 400 -39.79 -22.79 34.08
CA ASN A 400 -40.35 -24.11 33.68
C ASN A 400 -40.57 -24.33 32.17
N THR A 401 -39.85 -23.64 31.28
CA THR A 401 -39.96 -23.83 29.81
C THR A 401 -38.67 -24.23 29.10
N PHE A 402 -37.65 -24.70 29.85
CA PHE A 402 -36.35 -25.05 29.27
C PHE A 402 -36.19 -26.52 28.83
N ASN A 403 -37.15 -27.40 29.14
CA ASN A 403 -37.03 -28.84 28.85
C ASN A 403 -37.93 -29.37 27.71
N ALA A 404 -38.77 -28.54 27.09
CA ALA A 404 -39.64 -28.96 25.99
C ALA A 404 -39.07 -28.64 24.58
N VAL A 405 -38.16 -27.67 24.45
CA VAL A 405 -37.64 -27.22 23.14
C VAL A 405 -36.49 -28.11 22.63
N LYS A 406 -35.82 -28.86 23.50
CA LYS A 406 -34.68 -29.72 23.13
C LYS A 406 -35.04 -30.97 22.31
N LYS A 407 -36.33 -31.37 22.25
CA LYS A 407 -36.77 -32.59 21.56
C LYS A 407 -37.33 -32.38 20.15
N VAL A 408 -37.50 -31.14 19.69
CA VAL A 408 -38.00 -30.84 18.33
C VAL A 408 -36.86 -30.46 17.35
N PHE A 409 -35.67 -30.11 17.84
CA PHE A 409 -34.57 -29.61 17.01
C PHE A 409 -33.55 -30.65 16.51
N ALA A 410 -33.82 -31.96 16.64
CA ALA A 410 -32.89 -33.00 16.17
C ALA A 410 -33.17 -33.53 14.75
N GLY A 411 -34.30 -33.16 14.13
CA GLY A 411 -34.75 -33.76 12.86
C GLY A 411 -34.59 -32.90 11.60
N SER A 412 -34.40 -31.59 11.72
CA SER A 412 -34.56 -30.66 10.57
C SER A 412 -33.29 -29.98 10.10
N PHE A 413 -32.13 -30.27 10.71
CA PHE A 413 -30.88 -29.56 10.39
C PHE A 413 -30.28 -29.96 9.03
N LYS A 414 -30.57 -31.17 8.52
CA LYS A 414 -30.05 -31.64 7.22
C LYS A 414 -30.79 -31.06 6.00
N ILE A 415 -32.08 -30.75 6.13
CA ILE A 415 -32.86 -30.17 5.02
C ILE A 415 -32.59 -28.66 4.95
N PHE A 416 -32.44 -28.00 6.10
CA PHE A 416 -32.11 -26.58 6.15
C PHE A 416 -30.68 -26.30 5.69
N SER A 417 -29.70 -27.17 5.99
CA SER A 417 -28.33 -27.00 5.51
C SER A 417 -28.20 -27.18 4.00
N VAL A 418 -28.93 -28.14 3.41
CA VAL A 418 -28.91 -28.36 1.95
C VAL A 418 -29.63 -27.22 1.21
N LEU A 419 -30.75 -26.71 1.74
CA LEU A 419 -31.42 -25.53 1.18
C LEU A 419 -30.60 -24.25 1.37
N CYS A 420 -29.93 -24.06 2.51
CA CYS A 420 -29.02 -22.93 2.72
C CYS A 420 -27.79 -23.01 1.81
N ILE A 421 -27.21 -24.19 1.59
CA ILE A 421 -26.08 -24.35 0.66
C ILE A 421 -26.53 -24.15 -0.78
N ALA A 422 -27.70 -24.66 -1.17
CA ALA A 422 -28.26 -24.40 -2.49
C ALA A 422 -28.56 -22.91 -2.70
N PHE A 423 -29.09 -22.22 -1.68
CA PHE A 423 -29.35 -20.78 -1.70
C PHE A 423 -28.05 -19.97 -1.67
N LEU A 424 -27.01 -20.42 -0.95
CA LEU A 424 -25.67 -19.80 -0.95
C LEU A 424 -24.98 -20.00 -2.30
N CYS A 425 -25.11 -21.17 -2.92
CA CYS A 425 -24.60 -21.44 -4.27
C CYS A 425 -25.38 -20.63 -5.33
N PHE A 426 -26.69 -20.45 -5.16
CA PHE A 426 -27.51 -19.60 -6.02
C PHE A 426 -27.16 -18.11 -5.84
N LEU A 427 -26.89 -17.67 -4.61
CA LEU A 427 -26.38 -16.32 -4.32
C LEU A 427 -24.95 -16.14 -4.84
N LEU A 428 -24.06 -17.12 -4.72
CA LEU A 428 -22.70 -17.07 -5.28
C LEU A 428 -22.71 -17.03 -6.81
N MET A 429 -23.68 -17.69 -7.47
CA MET A 429 -23.89 -17.57 -8.91
C MET A 429 -24.37 -16.18 -9.35
N PHE A 430 -25.02 -15.40 -8.47
CA PHE A 430 -25.49 -14.03 -8.77
C PHE A 430 -24.64 -12.90 -8.14
N SER A 431 -23.73 -13.21 -7.21
CA SER A 431 -22.91 -12.23 -6.48
C SER A 431 -21.52 -12.01 -7.08
N PHE A 432 -21.11 -12.80 -8.08
CA PHE A 432 -19.92 -12.55 -8.90
C PHE A 432 -20.23 -11.73 -10.17
N THR A 433 -21.13 -10.74 -10.09
CA THR A 433 -21.36 -9.77 -11.17
C THR A 433 -20.69 -8.41 -10.92
N GLY A 434 -19.81 -8.33 -9.91
CA GLY A 434 -19.13 -7.11 -9.49
C GLY A 434 -17.75 -6.85 -10.10
N CYS A 435 -17.20 -7.77 -10.91
CA CYS A 435 -15.99 -7.52 -11.69
C CYS A 435 -16.33 -7.85 -13.15
N ARG A 436 -16.58 -6.82 -13.96
CA ARG A 436 -16.99 -7.03 -15.33
C ARG A 436 -15.76 -7.38 -16.16
N GLN A 437 -15.96 -8.16 -17.23
CA GLN A 437 -14.86 -8.67 -18.07
C GLN A 437 -14.01 -7.55 -18.74
N TYR A 438 -14.46 -6.28 -18.71
CA TYR A 438 -13.68 -5.14 -19.19
C TYR A 438 -12.72 -4.56 -18.15
N ASP A 439 -13.01 -4.67 -16.84
CA ASP A 439 -12.14 -4.13 -15.77
C ASP A 439 -10.80 -4.88 -15.72
N SER A 440 -10.78 -6.13 -16.19
CA SER A 440 -9.58 -6.97 -16.30
C SER A 440 -8.69 -6.67 -17.52
N LYS A 441 -9.12 -5.78 -18.43
CA LYS A 441 -8.38 -5.36 -19.64
C LYS A 441 -7.78 -3.95 -19.54
N MET A 442 -8.05 -3.21 -18.46
CA MET A 442 -7.54 -1.85 -18.31
C MET A 442 -6.06 -1.87 -17.95
N ASP A 443 -5.25 -1.27 -18.83
CA ASP A 443 -3.81 -1.07 -18.63
C ASP A 443 -3.55 -0.12 -17.44
N ILE A 444 -2.40 -0.26 -16.79
CA ILE A 444 -1.95 0.56 -15.65
C ILE A 444 -2.00 2.06 -15.97
N SER A 445 -1.85 2.42 -17.25
CA SER A 445 -1.97 3.79 -17.77
C SER A 445 -3.34 4.43 -17.51
N TYR A 446 -4.42 3.64 -17.38
CA TYR A 446 -5.78 4.09 -17.05
C TYR A 446 -5.85 4.78 -15.69
N PHE A 447 -5.16 4.22 -14.68
CA PHE A 447 -5.21 4.75 -13.31
C PHE A 447 -4.61 6.15 -13.20
N PHE A 448 -3.69 6.49 -14.12
CA PHE A 448 -3.02 7.79 -14.22
C PHE A 448 -3.78 8.83 -15.05
N LYS A 449 -5.01 8.53 -15.51
CA LYS A 449 -5.84 9.46 -16.28
C LYS A 449 -6.73 10.32 -15.38
N THR A 450 -7.00 11.56 -15.80
CA THR A 450 -7.97 12.46 -15.15
C THR A 450 -9.39 11.90 -15.19
N ALA A 451 -10.28 12.35 -14.32
CA ALA A 451 -11.67 11.85 -14.32
C ALA A 451 -12.41 12.04 -15.67
N PRO A 452 -12.24 13.16 -16.41
CA PRO A 452 -12.74 13.28 -17.77
C PRO A 452 -12.12 12.26 -18.74
N GLU A 453 -10.81 12.04 -18.68
CA GLU A 453 -10.13 11.06 -19.55
C GLU A 453 -10.58 9.62 -19.24
N LYS A 454 -10.73 9.26 -17.96
CA LYS A 454 -11.28 7.97 -17.54
C LYS A 454 -12.68 7.76 -18.11
N SER A 455 -13.55 8.77 -18.00
CA SER A 455 -14.89 8.71 -18.59
C SER A 455 -14.88 8.53 -20.11
N VAL A 456 -13.91 9.11 -20.83
CA VAL A 456 -13.76 8.90 -22.27
C VAL A 456 -13.26 7.49 -22.57
N ILE A 457 -12.32 6.96 -21.78
CA ILE A 457 -11.82 5.59 -21.92
C ILE A 457 -12.93 4.58 -21.65
N ASP A 458 -13.70 4.75 -20.57
CA ASP A 458 -14.83 3.89 -20.23
C ASP A 458 -15.90 3.92 -21.33
N PHE A 459 -16.11 5.09 -21.95
CA PHE A 459 -16.99 5.22 -23.10
C PHE A 459 -16.46 4.47 -24.33
N VAL A 460 -15.17 4.57 -24.63
CA VAL A 460 -14.53 3.80 -25.73
C VAL A 460 -14.63 2.30 -25.48
N TYR A 461 -14.38 1.84 -24.26
CA TYR A 461 -14.56 0.44 -23.90
C TYR A 461 -16.02 0.00 -24.04
N ALA A 462 -16.99 0.84 -23.64
CA ALA A 462 -18.40 0.52 -23.83
C ALA A 462 -18.76 0.42 -25.33
N MET A 463 -18.16 1.26 -26.19
CA MET A 463 -18.31 1.15 -27.64
C MET A 463 -17.71 -0.16 -28.17
N GLU A 464 -16.48 -0.49 -27.78
CA GLU A 464 -15.81 -1.73 -28.22
C GLU A 464 -16.57 -2.99 -27.78
N ASN A 465 -17.14 -2.97 -26.57
CA ASN A 465 -17.98 -4.07 -26.04
C ASN A 465 -19.43 -4.03 -26.54
N LYS A 466 -19.78 -3.08 -27.44
CA LYS A 466 -21.12 -2.95 -28.03
C LYS A 466 -22.24 -2.75 -27.00
N ASP A 467 -21.93 -2.13 -25.85
CA ASP A 467 -22.85 -1.92 -24.73
C ASP A 467 -23.57 -0.56 -24.83
N ALA A 468 -24.48 -0.47 -25.81
CA ALA A 468 -25.25 0.74 -26.07
C ALA A 468 -26.12 1.18 -24.88
N ASP A 469 -26.61 0.23 -24.07
CA ASP A 469 -27.44 0.50 -22.91
C ASP A 469 -26.64 1.15 -21.76
N TYR A 470 -25.43 0.65 -21.53
CA TYR A 470 -24.50 1.27 -20.59
C TYR A 470 -24.10 2.67 -21.04
N ILE A 471 -23.90 2.88 -22.34
CA ILE A 471 -23.61 4.21 -22.89
C ILE A 471 -24.73 5.19 -22.60
N TYR A 472 -25.98 4.81 -22.89
CA TYR A 472 -27.15 5.64 -22.60
C TYR A 472 -27.23 5.98 -21.11
N SER A 473 -27.08 4.97 -20.26
CA SER A 473 -27.27 5.12 -18.82
C SER A 473 -26.19 5.99 -18.17
N ASN A 474 -24.92 5.82 -18.59
CA ASN A 474 -23.78 6.37 -17.87
C ASN A 474 -23.14 7.58 -18.53
N PHE A 475 -23.15 7.70 -19.86
CA PHE A 475 -22.46 8.80 -20.56
C PHE A 475 -23.41 9.84 -21.16
N MET A 476 -24.70 9.54 -21.31
CA MET A 476 -25.66 10.53 -21.83
C MET A 476 -26.14 11.50 -20.73
N LEU A 477 -26.27 12.78 -21.09
CA LEU A 477 -26.84 13.83 -20.23
C LEU A 477 -28.34 13.64 -20.00
N GLU A 478 -28.84 13.95 -18.80
CA GLU A 478 -30.29 13.92 -18.51
C GLU A 478 -31.08 14.86 -19.44
N SER A 479 -30.50 15.99 -19.85
CA SER A 479 -31.11 16.88 -20.84
C SER A 479 -31.31 16.24 -22.20
N ASP A 480 -30.43 15.33 -22.60
CA ASP A 480 -30.51 14.65 -23.90
C ASP A 480 -31.33 13.38 -23.82
N LYS A 481 -31.34 12.68 -22.67
CA LYS A 481 -32.27 11.56 -22.40
C LYS A 481 -33.74 11.99 -22.52
N ARG A 482 -34.07 13.26 -22.27
CA ARG A 482 -35.41 13.82 -22.50
C ARG A 482 -35.78 13.98 -23.98
N LYS A 483 -34.82 13.95 -24.90
CA LYS A 483 -35.01 14.17 -26.34
C LYS A 483 -35.05 12.88 -27.16
N ILE A 484 -34.54 11.77 -26.62
CA ILE A 484 -34.50 10.48 -27.29
C ILE A 484 -34.80 9.35 -26.29
N SER A 485 -35.71 8.46 -26.67
CA SER A 485 -36.03 7.30 -25.83
C SER A 485 -34.84 6.35 -25.75
N ARG A 486 -34.69 5.69 -24.60
CA ARG A 486 -33.65 4.67 -24.37
C ARG A 486 -33.68 3.59 -25.44
N GLU A 487 -34.87 3.12 -25.80
CA GLU A 487 -35.08 2.09 -26.84
C GLU A 487 -34.55 2.56 -28.20
N LYS A 488 -34.88 3.79 -28.61
CA LYS A 488 -34.43 4.35 -29.88
C LYS A 488 -32.91 4.52 -29.91
N PHE A 489 -32.33 5.10 -28.85
CA PHE A 489 -30.89 5.28 -28.74
C PHE A 489 -30.15 3.95 -28.78
N THR A 490 -30.59 2.97 -27.97
CA THR A 490 -29.92 1.67 -27.86
C THR A 490 -29.97 0.92 -29.18
N ARG A 491 -31.11 0.96 -29.89
CA ARG A 491 -31.24 0.34 -31.22
C ARG A 491 -30.26 0.97 -32.22
N GLU A 492 -30.28 2.29 -32.37
CA GLU A 492 -29.43 3.00 -33.35
C GLU A 492 -27.94 2.88 -33.01
N MET A 493 -27.57 2.97 -31.74
CA MET A 493 -26.17 2.83 -31.31
C MET A 493 -25.67 1.39 -31.49
N SER A 494 -26.50 0.38 -31.21
CA SER A 494 -26.15 -1.02 -31.48
C SER A 494 -25.98 -1.31 -32.98
N GLU A 495 -26.81 -0.72 -33.83
CA GLU A 495 -26.63 -0.79 -35.30
C GLU A 495 -25.26 -0.22 -35.70
N ILE A 496 -24.88 0.96 -35.20
CA ILE A 496 -23.56 1.58 -35.46
C ILE A 496 -22.41 0.70 -34.95
N LEU A 497 -22.50 0.19 -33.71
CA LEU A 497 -21.44 -0.59 -33.08
C LEU A 497 -21.34 -2.02 -33.65
N SER A 498 -22.34 -2.48 -34.41
CA SER A 498 -22.32 -3.80 -35.04
C SER A 498 -21.16 -3.95 -36.03
N GLU A 499 -20.77 -2.85 -36.68
CA GLU A 499 -19.66 -2.78 -37.65
C GLU A 499 -18.27 -2.68 -37.00
N VAL A 500 -18.19 -2.45 -35.69
CA VAL A 500 -16.93 -2.30 -34.94
C VAL A 500 -16.39 -3.67 -34.51
N GLU A 501 -15.13 -3.95 -34.82
CA GLU A 501 -14.42 -5.15 -34.37
C GLU A 501 -13.54 -4.87 -33.15
N SER A 502 -12.73 -3.81 -33.18
CA SER A 502 -11.92 -3.37 -32.05
C SER A 502 -11.64 -1.87 -32.10
N ILE A 503 -11.34 -1.28 -30.94
CA ILE A 503 -10.98 0.13 -30.82
C ILE A 503 -9.66 0.28 -30.05
N THR A 504 -8.65 0.86 -30.69
CA THR A 504 -7.34 1.12 -30.07
C THR A 504 -7.17 2.60 -29.79
N ILE A 505 -7.01 2.98 -28.53
CA ILE A 505 -6.69 4.35 -28.13
C ILE A 505 -5.20 4.61 -28.39
N GLU A 506 -4.86 5.53 -29.30
CA GLU A 506 -3.48 5.92 -29.56
C GLU A 506 -3.03 7.05 -28.64
N LYS A 507 -3.94 7.98 -28.36
CA LYS A 507 -3.65 9.15 -27.54
C LYS A 507 -4.91 9.66 -26.87
N ILE A 508 -4.76 10.06 -25.61
CA ILE A 508 -5.80 10.77 -24.88
C ILE A 508 -5.18 11.88 -24.06
N ILE A 509 -5.71 13.10 -24.19
CA ILE A 509 -5.24 14.29 -23.49
C ILE A 509 -6.41 15.11 -22.97
N TYR A 510 -6.46 15.35 -21.66
CA TYR A 510 -7.30 16.39 -21.07
C TYR A 510 -6.77 17.80 -21.39
N LEU A 511 -7.63 18.65 -21.96
CA LEU A 511 -7.30 20.04 -22.30
C LEU A 511 -7.74 21.06 -21.24
N GLY A 512 -8.41 20.62 -20.18
CA GLY A 512 -8.94 21.51 -19.14
C GLY A 512 -10.45 21.75 -19.24
N TYR A 513 -10.90 22.67 -18.40
CA TYR A 513 -12.31 23.03 -18.23
C TYR A 513 -12.55 24.44 -18.78
N GLU A 514 -13.43 24.56 -19.76
CA GLU A 514 -13.75 25.82 -20.45
C GLU A 514 -15.25 25.88 -20.77
N ASN A 515 -15.89 27.04 -20.58
CA ASN A 515 -17.32 27.24 -20.88
C ASN A 515 -18.24 26.21 -20.22
N GLN A 516 -18.00 25.92 -18.94
CA GLN A 516 -18.71 24.92 -18.12
C GLN A 516 -18.58 23.46 -18.59
N MET A 517 -17.62 23.15 -19.46
CA MET A 517 -17.39 21.80 -19.98
C MET A 517 -15.91 21.42 -19.90
N SER A 518 -15.65 20.16 -19.58
CA SER A 518 -14.34 19.55 -19.75
C SER A 518 -14.12 19.17 -21.20
N LYS A 519 -12.87 19.26 -21.67
CA LYS A 519 -12.52 18.91 -23.04
C LYS A 519 -11.38 17.89 -23.07
N VAL A 520 -11.57 16.80 -23.80
CA VAL A 520 -10.58 15.73 -23.98
C VAL A 520 -10.32 15.54 -25.47
N ILE A 521 -9.05 15.50 -25.87
CA ILE A 521 -8.64 15.01 -27.21
C ILE A 521 -8.51 13.50 -27.12
N LEU A 522 -9.17 12.79 -28.04
CA LEU A 522 -9.04 11.36 -28.24
C LEU A 522 -8.57 11.08 -29.66
N ASP A 523 -7.37 10.52 -29.81
CA ASP A 523 -6.87 9.93 -31.05
C ASP A 523 -7.00 8.40 -30.92
N PHE A 524 -7.70 7.77 -31.85
CA PHE A 524 -8.03 6.34 -31.78
C PHE A 524 -8.20 5.71 -33.16
N LYS A 525 -8.00 4.41 -33.22
CA LYS A 525 -8.21 3.56 -34.40
C LYS A 525 -9.42 2.67 -34.18
N ILE A 526 -10.22 2.50 -35.22
CA ILE A 526 -11.27 1.49 -35.27
C ILE A 526 -10.91 0.46 -36.35
N MET A 527 -10.91 -0.81 -35.98
CA MET A 527 -10.99 -1.90 -36.94
C MET A 527 -12.46 -2.23 -37.19
N TYR A 528 -12.88 -2.15 -38.45
CA TYR A 528 -14.24 -2.49 -38.87
C TYR A 528 -14.34 -3.95 -39.29
N SER A 529 -15.52 -4.56 -39.13
CA SER A 529 -15.80 -5.96 -39.49
C SER A 529 -15.56 -6.30 -40.96
N ASN A 530 -15.49 -5.29 -41.84
CA ASN A 530 -15.13 -5.44 -43.26
C ASN A 530 -13.61 -5.39 -43.53
N GLY A 531 -12.78 -5.37 -42.48
CA GLY A 531 -11.33 -5.33 -42.54
C GLY A 531 -10.73 -3.94 -42.78
N LYS A 532 -11.55 -2.88 -42.88
CA LYS A 532 -11.04 -1.50 -43.01
C LYS A 532 -10.59 -0.96 -41.65
N GLU A 533 -9.52 -0.18 -41.66
CA GLU A 533 -9.05 0.58 -40.50
C GLU A 533 -9.43 2.06 -40.67
N GLY A 534 -10.08 2.64 -39.67
CA GLY A 534 -10.34 4.08 -39.58
C GLY A 534 -9.50 4.72 -38.49
N LYS A 535 -8.88 5.87 -38.78
CA LYS A 535 -8.14 6.68 -37.79
C LYS A 535 -8.91 7.95 -37.50
N TYR A 536 -9.17 8.21 -36.23
CA TYR A 536 -10.01 9.31 -35.78
C TYR A 536 -9.30 10.15 -34.74
N LYS A 537 -9.52 11.46 -34.84
CA LYS A 537 -9.17 12.44 -33.82
C LYS A 537 -10.41 13.23 -33.47
N LYS A 538 -10.87 13.14 -32.23
CA LYS A 538 -12.09 13.79 -31.75
C LYS A 538 -11.83 14.63 -30.52
N TYR A 539 -12.56 15.75 -30.45
CA TYR A 539 -12.69 16.53 -29.22
C TYR A 539 -13.95 16.05 -28.51
N ILE A 540 -13.77 15.38 -27.38
CA ILE A 540 -14.86 14.94 -26.53
C ILE A 540 -15.15 16.06 -25.52
N TYR A 541 -16.37 16.56 -25.54
CA TYR A 541 -16.84 17.54 -24.58
C TYR A 541 -17.61 16.82 -23.49
N LEU A 542 -17.24 17.08 -22.23
CA LEU A 542 -17.85 16.46 -21.07
C LEU A 542 -18.46 17.50 -20.15
N PHE A 543 -19.59 17.18 -19.55
CA PHE A 543 -20.24 17.97 -18.53
C PHE A 543 -20.45 17.10 -17.29
N GLU A 544 -20.17 17.66 -16.12
CA GLU A 544 -20.35 16.93 -14.86
C GLU A 544 -21.79 17.06 -14.37
N GLU A 545 -22.47 15.94 -14.25
CA GLU A 545 -23.86 15.85 -13.79
C GLU A 545 -23.96 14.77 -12.72
N ASN A 546 -24.42 15.14 -11.52
CA ASN A 546 -24.54 14.25 -10.35
C ASN A 546 -23.23 13.50 -10.00
N GLY A 547 -22.10 14.22 -10.08
CA GLY A 547 -20.78 13.67 -9.76
C GLY A 547 -20.29 12.61 -10.75
N LYS A 548 -20.86 12.58 -11.97
CA LYS A 548 -20.42 11.74 -13.09
C LYS A 548 -20.18 12.60 -14.32
N TRP A 549 -19.11 12.31 -15.06
CA TRP A 549 -18.83 12.96 -16.34
C TRP A 549 -19.71 12.37 -17.43
N LYS A 550 -20.45 13.23 -18.13
CA LYS A 550 -21.35 12.89 -19.25
C LYS A 550 -20.79 13.46 -20.53
N ILE A 551 -20.92 12.75 -21.64
CA ILE A 551 -20.53 13.21 -22.96
C ILE A 551 -21.63 14.11 -23.53
N VAL A 552 -21.22 15.28 -24.00
CA VAL A 552 -22.06 16.23 -24.72
C VAL A 552 -22.08 15.78 -26.19
N PHE A 553 -22.98 14.85 -26.53
CA PHE A 553 -22.99 14.16 -27.83
C PHE A 553 -23.10 15.13 -29.01
N ASN A 554 -23.96 16.14 -28.93
CA ASN A 554 -24.17 17.12 -30.01
C ASN A 554 -22.97 18.03 -30.29
N LYS A 555 -22.01 18.15 -29.37
CA LYS A 555 -20.73 18.86 -29.58
C LYS A 555 -19.59 17.93 -29.96
N THR A 556 -19.67 16.67 -29.55
CA THR A 556 -18.63 15.66 -29.73
C THR A 556 -18.74 14.96 -31.08
N PHE A 557 -19.97 14.63 -31.48
CA PHE A 557 -20.33 13.93 -32.70
C PHE A 557 -21.13 14.89 -33.58
N ILE A 558 -20.44 15.92 -34.07
CA ILE A 558 -20.88 16.72 -35.22
C ILE A 558 -20.48 15.99 -36.49
#